data_AF-W1X8X0-F1
#
_entry.id   AF-W1X8X0-F1
#
_cell.length_a   1.000
_cell.length_b   1.000
_cell.length_c   1.000
_cell.angle_alpha   90.00
_cell.angle_beta   90.00
_cell.angle_gamma   90.00
#
_symmetry.space_group_name_H-M   'P 1'
#
loop_
_entity.id
_entity.type
_entity.pdbx_description
1 polymer ?
#
loop_
_entity_poly.entity_id
_entity_poly.type
_entity_poly.pdbx_seq_one_letter_code
_entity_poly.pdbx_strand_id
1 'polypeptide(L)' 'ADSISTIALDMTNGSSLVGAVNTDNTAKEVTVKLSKDSNWILTGDSYVKSLNNEDTTGSNIHLNGYKLVVAEK' A
#
# COMPACT_ATOMS: atom_id res chain seq x y z
N ALA A 1 11.48 7.72 2.35
CA ALA A 1 11.16 8.38 1.07
C ALA A 1 11.15 9.89 1.30
N ASP A 2 11.40 10.69 0.28
CA ASP A 2 11.42 12.16 0.36
C ASP A 2 10.45 12.78 -0.66
N SER A 3 10.37 14.11 -0.69
CA SER A 3 9.41 14.85 -1.51
C SER A 3 9.59 14.75 -3.02
N ILE A 4 10.62 14.05 -3.50
CA ILE A 4 10.81 13.74 -4.93
C ILE A 4 10.69 12.24 -5.24
N SER A 5 10.57 11.40 -4.21
CA SER A 5 10.49 9.95 -4.35
C SER A 5 9.15 9.51 -4.96
N THR A 6 9.24 8.67 -5.99
CA THR A 6 8.11 7.93 -6.57
C THR A 6 8.32 6.44 -6.33
N ILE A 7 7.29 5.76 -5.82
CA ILE A 7 7.28 4.31 -5.58
C ILE A 7 6.07 3.71 -6.28
N ALA A 8 6.28 2.64 -7.04
CA ALA A 8 5.22 1.83 -7.61
C ALA A 8 5.38 0.38 -7.14
N LEU A 9 4.36 -0.16 -6.47
CA LEU A 9 4.31 -1.55 -6.03
C LEU A 9 3.24 -2.29 -6.83
N ASP A 10 3.65 -3.34 -7.55
CA ASP A 10 2.75 -4.23 -8.29
C ASP A 10 2.86 -5.65 -7.72
N MET A 11 1.85 -6.06 -6.95
CA MET A 11 1.77 -7.35 -6.29
C MET A 11 0.83 -8.26 -7.09
N THR A 12 1.40 -9.30 -7.70
CA THR A 12 0.69 -10.21 -8.59
C THR A 12 0.87 -11.66 -8.16
N ASN A 13 -0.02 -12.55 -8.64
CA ASN A 13 0.11 -14.01 -8.52
C ASN A 13 0.33 -14.49 -7.07
N GLY A 14 -0.47 -14.01 -6.13
CA GLY A 14 -0.42 -14.46 -4.75
C GLY A 14 0.76 -13.91 -3.94
N SER A 15 1.38 -12.82 -4.39
CA SER A 15 2.49 -12.17 -3.68
C SER A 15 2.08 -11.69 -2.29
N SER A 16 3.04 -11.64 -1.36
CA SER A 16 2.81 -11.11 -0.02
C SER A 16 3.82 -10.03 0.34
N LEU A 17 3.31 -8.93 0.87
CA LEU A 17 4.10 -7.85 1.47
C LEU A 17 3.78 -7.80 2.97
N VAL A 18 4.80 -7.98 3.80
CA VAL A 18 4.74 -7.68 5.23
C VAL A 18 5.58 -6.43 5.45
N GLY A 19 4.94 -5.28 5.63
CA GLY A 19 5.65 -4.01 5.73
C GLY A 19 4.74 -2.79 5.66
N ALA A 20 5.34 -1.62 5.86
CA ALA A 20 4.70 -0.32 5.69
C ALA A 20 5.38 0.48 4.58
N VAL A 21 4.64 1.37 3.93
CA VAL A 21 5.17 2.23 2.85
C VAL A 21 4.90 3.69 3.17
N ASN A 22 5.94 4.52 2.94
CA ASN A 22 5.85 5.97 3.13
C ASN A 22 5.33 6.39 4.51
N THR A 23 5.87 5.77 5.56
CA THR A 23 5.47 5.98 6.97
C THR A 23 5.50 7.44 7.42
N ASP A 24 6.41 8.24 6.86
CA ASP A 24 6.56 9.66 7.19
C ASP A 24 5.65 10.56 6.33
N ASN A 25 4.91 10.00 5.37
CA ASN A 25 4.05 10.71 4.42
C ASN A 25 4.73 11.89 3.68
N THR A 26 6.00 11.67 3.33
CA THR A 26 6.87 12.65 2.67
C THR A 26 7.07 12.35 1.19
N ALA A 27 6.77 11.13 0.72
CA ALA A 27 6.93 10.75 -0.68
C ALA A 27 6.10 11.66 -1.61
N LYS A 28 6.63 11.94 -2.80
CA LYS A 28 5.85 12.60 -3.87
C LYS A 28 4.67 11.72 -4.29
N GLU A 29 4.94 10.44 -4.52
CA GLU A 29 3.97 9.49 -5.04
C GLU A 29 4.27 8.07 -4.57
N VAL A 30 3.23 7.38 -4.09
CA VAL A 30 3.25 5.94 -3.88
C VAL A 30 1.99 5.36 -4.48
N THR A 31 2.13 4.43 -5.41
CA THR A 31 1.04 3.69 -6.01
C THR A 31 1.17 2.21 -5.66
N VAL A 32 0.05 1.58 -5.32
CA VAL A 32 0.02 0.16 -4.97
C VAL A 32 -1.07 -0.53 -5.78
N LYS A 33 -0.71 -1.63 -6.43
CA LYS A 33 -1.61 -2.55 -7.09
C LYS A 33 -1.51 -3.93 -6.45
N LEU A 34 -2.67 -4.52 -6.14
CA LEU A 34 -2.78 -5.88 -5.61
C LEU A 34 -3.72 -6.69 -6.49
N SER A 35 -3.25 -7.86 -6.93
CA SER A 35 -4.13 -8.90 -7.46
C SER A 35 -5.03 -9.48 -6.37
N LYS A 36 -6.14 -10.10 -6.78
CA LYS A 36 -7.15 -10.64 -5.85
C LYS A 36 -6.59 -11.66 -4.84
N ASP A 37 -5.50 -12.34 -5.18
CA ASP A 37 -4.84 -13.35 -4.36
C ASP A 37 -3.60 -12.83 -3.59
N SER A 38 -3.16 -11.60 -3.86
CA SER A 38 -1.99 -10.99 -3.19
C SER A 38 -2.38 -10.38 -1.84
N ASN A 39 -1.46 -10.41 -0.87
CA ASN A 39 -1.73 -10.00 0.52
C ASN A 39 -0.78 -8.90 1.00
N TRP A 40 -1.31 -7.85 1.62
CA TRP A 40 -0.51 -6.82 2.28
C TRP A 40 -0.83 -6.76 3.77
N ILE A 41 0.17 -7.09 4.61
CA ILE A 41 0.10 -7.02 6.06
C ILE A 41 0.89 -5.80 6.52
N LEU A 42 0.20 -4.81 7.09
CA LEU A 42 0.83 -3.58 7.56
C LEU A 42 1.61 -3.83 8.86
N THR A 43 2.79 -3.24 8.93
CA THR A 43 3.63 -3.18 10.15
C THR A 43 3.79 -1.75 10.67
N GLY A 44 3.04 -0.80 10.11
CA GLY A 44 3.12 0.63 10.36
C GLY A 44 2.09 1.38 9.53
N ASP A 45 1.79 2.62 9.93
CA ASP A 45 0.93 3.51 9.14
C ASP A 45 1.51 3.68 7.73
N SER A 46 0.65 3.56 6.72
CA SER A 46 1.05 3.61 5.31
C SER A 46 0.23 4.65 4.55
N TYR A 47 0.93 5.42 3.71
CA TYR A 47 0.35 6.55 2.98
C TYR A 47 0.60 6.41 1.49
N VAL A 48 -0.48 6.26 0.72
CA VAL A 48 -0.43 6.04 -0.73
C VAL A 48 -1.29 7.05 -1.47
N LYS A 49 -0.89 7.39 -2.69
CA LYS A 49 -1.66 8.24 -3.60
C LYS A 49 -2.76 7.46 -4.29
N SER A 50 -2.45 6.23 -4.70
CA SER A 50 -3.38 5.35 -5.39
C SER A 50 -3.25 3.92 -4.86
N LEU A 51 -4.40 3.27 -4.71
CA LEU A 51 -4.53 1.86 -4.35
C LEU A 51 -5.51 1.21 -5.32
N ASN A 52 -5.01 0.33 -6.17
CA ASN A 52 -5.83 -0.53 -7.03
C ASN A 52 -5.84 -1.96 -6.46
N ASN A 53 -6.93 -2.32 -5.79
CA ASN A 53 -7.10 -3.67 -5.23
C ASN A 53 -8.15 -4.45 -6.04
N GLU A 54 -7.74 -5.57 -6.63
CA GLU A 54 -8.65 -6.44 -7.38
C GLU A 54 -9.57 -7.27 -6.45
N ASP A 55 -9.21 -7.45 -5.17
CA ASP A 55 -10.13 -8.01 -4.18
C ASP A 55 -11.12 -6.92 -3.72
N THR A 56 -12.38 -7.06 -4.13
CA THR A 56 -13.46 -6.12 -3.81
C THR A 56 -13.93 -6.19 -2.36
N THR A 57 -13.51 -7.22 -1.60
CA THR A 57 -13.84 -7.34 -0.17
C THR A 57 -12.84 -6.61 0.72
N GLY A 58 -11.64 -6.31 0.19
CA GLY A 58 -10.53 -5.74 0.96
C GLY A 58 -9.91 -6.69 1.99
N SER A 59 -10.27 -7.98 1.96
CA SER A 59 -9.83 -8.97 2.95
C SER A 59 -8.32 -9.25 2.89
N ASN A 60 -7.72 -9.03 1.74
CA ASN A 60 -6.31 -9.23 1.44
C ASN A 60 -5.39 -8.08 1.94
N ILE A 61 -5.96 -7.02 2.52
CA ILE A 61 -5.20 -5.95 3.18
C ILE A 61 -5.43 -6.03 4.68
N HIS A 62 -4.42 -6.48 5.41
CA HIS A 62 -4.46 -6.64 6.85
C HIS A 62 -3.86 -5.41 7.52
N LEU A 63 -4.72 -4.54 8.03
CA LEU A 63 -4.30 -3.29 8.69
C LEU A 63 -3.48 -3.53 9.96
N ASN A 64 -3.70 -4.64 10.66
CA ASN A 64 -2.93 -5.04 11.84
C ASN A 64 -2.79 -3.92 12.90
N GLY A 65 -3.86 -3.13 13.10
CA GLY A 65 -3.88 -2.00 14.03
C GLY A 65 -3.35 -0.67 13.49
N TYR A 66 -2.89 -0.62 12.24
CA TYR A 66 -2.36 0.58 11.58
C TYR A 66 -3.36 1.20 10.60
N LYS A 67 -3.04 2.41 10.13
CA LYS A 67 -3.82 3.13 9.12
C LYS A 67 -3.23 2.89 7.72
N LEU A 68 -4.12 2.63 6.77
CA LEU A 68 -3.84 2.80 5.35
C LEU A 68 -4.61 4.02 4.86
N VAL A 69 -3.89 5.08 4.49
CA VAL A 69 -4.48 6.31 3.98
C VAL A 69 -4.24 6.39 2.49
N VAL A 70 -5.34 6.48 1.74
CA VAL A 70 -5.33 6.70 0.29
C VAL A 70 -5.83 8.12 0.04
N ALA A 71 -4.95 9.04 -0.34
CA ALA A 71 -5.32 10.43 -0.55
C ALA A 71 -4.41 11.15 -1.53
N GLU A 72 -4.98 11.95 -2.42
CA GLU A 72 -4.25 12.94 -3.20
C GLU A 72 -3.88 14.13 -2.29
N LYS A 73 -2.68 14.07 -1.68
CA LYS A 73 -2.02 15.23 -1.06
C LYS A 73 -1.85 16.43 -1.99
#